data_AF-A0A2M7E5K5-F1
#
_entry.id   AF-A0A2M7E5K5-F1
#
_cell.length_a   1.000
_cell.length_b   1.000
_cell.length_c   1.000
_cell.angle_alpha   90.00
_cell.angle_beta   90.00
_cell.angle_gamma   90.00
#
_symmetry.space_group_name_H-M   'P 1'
#
loop_
_entity.id
_entity.type
_entity.pdbx_description
1 polymer ?
#
loop_
_entity_poly.entity_id
_entity_poly.type
_entity_poly.pdbx_seq_one_letter_code
_entity_poly.pdbx_strand_id
1 'polypeptide(L)'
;MEQTLIIIKPDAVKRGLIGTVFETFETAGLKLMAAKMLQPEADVIKNHYPGTLEWIREMGEKTLSSFKQSGADPKKRFGTEDPVKLGQFVYDRLIKYWQEGPIVVSVWESPNAITVARKLRGHTIPALADPGTLHAKFSYDNSILSSSFDRVVKTFVHASGSV
;
A
#
# COMPACT_ATOMS: atom_id res chain seq x y z
N MET A 1 14.07 -17.34 -12.13
CA MET A 1 13.05 -16.32 -12.40
C MET A 1 12.55 -15.81 -11.06
N GLU A 2 12.36 -14.50 -10.88
CA GLU A 2 11.83 -13.94 -9.64
C GLU A 2 10.31 -13.74 -9.77
N GLN A 3 9.58 -13.94 -8.66
CA GLN A 3 8.14 -13.70 -8.59
C GLN A 3 7.84 -12.58 -7.60
N THR A 4 6.80 -11.80 -7.89
CA THR A 4 6.33 -10.72 -7.02
C THR A 4 4.83 -10.77 -6.85
N LEU A 5 4.35 -10.44 -5.65
CA LEU A 5 2.94 -10.34 -5.33
C LEU A 5 2.47 -8.92 -5.61
N ILE A 6 1.43 -8.79 -6.44
CA ILE A 6 0.73 -7.53 -6.71
C ILE A 6 -0.70 -7.66 -6.23
N ILE A 7 -1.13 -6.71 -5.41
CA ILE A 7 -2.51 -6.67 -4.90
C ILE A 7 -3.15 -5.34 -5.25
N ILE A 8 -4.29 -5.42 -5.94
CA ILE A 8 -5.16 -4.30 -6.27
C ILE A 8 -6.16 -4.15 -5.14
N LYS A 9 -6.09 -3.01 -4.44
CA LYS A 9 -6.86 -2.73 -3.23
C LYS A 9 -8.30 -2.31 -3.54
N PRO A 10 -9.22 -2.30 -2.55
CA PRO A 10 -10.65 -2.17 -2.82
C PRO A 10 -11.04 -0.88 -3.54
N ASP A 11 -10.36 0.21 -3.26
CA ASP A 11 -10.54 1.50 -3.92
C ASP A 11 -10.14 1.48 -5.41
N ALA A 12 -9.08 0.76 -5.78
CA ALA A 12 -8.71 0.59 -7.18
C ALA A 12 -9.69 -0.32 -7.93
N VAL A 13 -10.16 -1.39 -7.28
CA VAL A 13 -11.19 -2.28 -7.83
C VAL A 13 -12.49 -1.53 -8.08
N LYS A 14 -12.99 -0.77 -7.10
CA LYS A 14 -14.22 0.03 -7.21
C LYS A 14 -14.14 1.10 -8.31
N ARG A 15 -12.95 1.57 -8.63
CA ARG A 15 -12.69 2.54 -9.72
C ARG A 15 -12.51 1.90 -11.09
N GLY A 16 -12.61 0.58 -11.21
CA GLY A 16 -12.42 -0.13 -12.48
C GLY A 16 -10.97 -0.16 -12.98
N LEU A 17 -9.98 0.00 -12.10
CA LEU A 17 -8.56 0.11 -12.49
C LEU A 17 -7.85 -1.25 -12.66
N ILE A 18 -8.57 -2.38 -12.59
CA ILE A 18 -7.95 -3.71 -12.66
C ILE A 18 -7.17 -3.88 -13.96
N GLY A 19 -7.82 -3.64 -15.11
CA GLY A 19 -7.21 -3.78 -16.42
C GLY A 19 -5.99 -2.87 -16.59
N THR A 20 -6.09 -1.61 -16.20
CA THR A 20 -4.98 -0.64 -16.29
C THR A 20 -3.77 -1.04 -15.45
N VAL A 21 -3.99 -1.59 -14.25
CA VAL A 21 -2.90 -2.08 -13.41
C VAL A 21 -2.23 -3.30 -14.04
N PHE A 22 -3.02 -4.24 -14.57
CA PHE A 22 -2.47 -5.43 -15.23
C PHE A 22 -1.70 -5.06 -16.51
N GLU A 23 -2.28 -4.23 -17.37
CA GLU A 23 -1.65 -3.73 -18.59
C GLU A 23 -0.29 -3.06 -18.30
N THR A 24 -0.18 -2.34 -17.18
CA THR A 24 1.08 -1.71 -16.77
C THR A 24 2.19 -2.73 -16.55
N PHE A 25 1.88 -3.88 -15.92
CA PHE A 25 2.87 -4.93 -15.69
C PHE A 25 3.10 -5.80 -16.93
N GLU A 26 2.05 -6.09 -17.71
CA GLU A 26 2.15 -6.82 -18.98
C GLU A 26 3.01 -6.08 -20.00
N THR A 27 2.77 -4.78 -20.18
CA THR A 27 3.54 -3.93 -21.11
C THR A 27 4.99 -3.76 -20.68
N ALA A 28 5.28 -3.87 -19.38
CA ALA A 28 6.63 -3.90 -18.87
C ALA A 28 7.33 -5.26 -19.01
N GLY A 29 6.66 -6.25 -19.59
CA GLY A 29 7.21 -7.58 -19.87
C GLY A 29 7.13 -8.56 -18.69
N LEU A 30 6.34 -8.27 -17.65
CA LEU A 30 6.09 -9.25 -16.59
C LEU A 30 5.03 -10.24 -17.06
N LYS A 31 5.27 -11.53 -16.76
CA LYS A 31 4.32 -12.60 -17.06
C LYS A 31 3.36 -12.78 -15.90
N LEU A 32 2.06 -12.73 -16.15
CA LEU A 32 1.04 -13.08 -15.16
C LEU A 32 1.02 -14.61 -14.96
N MET A 33 1.24 -15.06 -13.72
CA MET A 33 1.29 -16.49 -13.38
C MET A 33 0.02 -16.97 -12.69
N ALA A 34 -0.58 -16.12 -11.86
CA ALA A 34 -1.83 -16.42 -11.17
C ALA A 34 -2.56 -15.12 -10.85
N ALA A 35 -3.89 -15.15 -10.86
CA ALA A 35 -4.73 -14.08 -10.35
C ALA A 35 -6.00 -14.64 -9.71
N LYS A 36 -6.47 -14.01 -8.64
CA LYS A 36 -7.78 -14.27 -8.05
C LYS A 36 -8.38 -12.99 -7.46
N MET A 37 -9.69 -12.84 -7.62
CA MET A 37 -10.47 -11.82 -6.91
C MET A 37 -11.09 -12.46 -5.67
N LEU A 38 -11.02 -11.77 -4.53
CA LEU A 38 -11.67 -12.23 -3.31
C LEU A 38 -12.07 -11.06 -2.41
N GLN A 39 -13.03 -11.30 -1.53
CA GLN A 39 -13.25 -10.47 -0.36
C GLN A 39 -12.30 -10.96 0.75
N PRO A 40 -11.36 -10.15 1.26
CA PRO A 40 -10.41 -10.60 2.25
C PRO A 40 -11.04 -10.63 3.65
N GLU A 41 -10.99 -11.80 4.29
CA GLU A 41 -11.26 -11.94 5.71
C GLU A 41 -10.16 -11.29 6.55
N ALA A 42 -10.48 -10.88 7.78
CA ALA A 42 -9.54 -10.19 8.67
C ALA A 42 -8.23 -10.98 8.85
N ASP A 43 -8.32 -12.30 8.98
CA ASP A 43 -7.17 -13.16 9.24
C ASP A 43 -6.23 -13.27 8.04
N VAL A 44 -6.75 -13.19 6.81
CA VAL A 44 -5.92 -13.15 5.60
C VAL A 44 -5.04 -11.89 5.61
N ILE A 45 -5.60 -10.75 6.05
CA ILE A 45 -4.89 -9.48 6.11
C ILE A 45 -3.86 -9.48 7.23
N LYS A 46 -4.19 -10.05 8.40
CA LYS A 46 -3.26 -10.22 9.53
C LYS A 46 -2.10 -11.16 9.19
N ASN A 47 -2.33 -12.20 8.39
CA ASN A 47 -1.26 -13.06 7.92
C ASN A 47 -0.37 -12.35 6.87
N HIS A 48 -0.91 -11.38 6.13
CA HIS A 48 -0.13 -10.57 5.19
C HIS A 48 0.67 -9.46 5.89
N TYR A 49 0.10 -8.82 6.92
CA TYR A 49 0.76 -7.83 7.76
C TYR A 49 1.00 -8.42 9.16
N PRO A 50 2.25 -8.81 9.48
CA PRO A 50 2.54 -9.72 10.59
C PRO A 50 2.06 -9.22 11.96
N GLY A 51 1.85 -7.91 12.12
CA GLY A 51 1.27 -7.34 13.35
C GLY A 51 2.14 -7.58 14.59
N THR A 52 3.39 -7.98 14.41
CA THR A 52 4.34 -8.15 15.51
C THR A 52 4.63 -6.79 16.13
N LEU A 53 4.99 -6.78 17.40
CA LEU A 53 5.33 -5.54 18.11
C LEU A 53 6.43 -4.76 17.38
N GLU A 54 7.41 -5.47 16.83
CA GLU A 54 8.50 -4.92 16.02
C GLU A 54 7.98 -4.21 14.77
N TRP A 55 7.11 -4.88 14.00
CA TRP A 55 6.52 -4.30 12.79
C TRP A 55 5.63 -3.09 13.11
N ILE A 56 4.84 -3.19 14.18
CA ILE A 56 3.98 -2.10 14.68
C ILE A 56 4.85 -0.89 15.03
N ARG A 57 5.91 -1.10 15.81
CA ARG A 57 6.83 -0.02 16.19
C ARG A 57 7.47 0.62 14.96
N GLU A 58 7.94 -0.17 14.00
CA GLU A 58 8.52 0.32 12.76
C GLU A 58 7.53 1.20 11.96
N MET A 59 6.25 0.80 11.89
CA MET A 59 5.22 1.62 11.24
C MET A 59 4.97 2.94 11.96
N GLY A 60 4.99 2.93 13.29
CA GLY A 60 4.89 4.15 14.09
C GLY A 60 6.06 5.10 13.84
N GLU A 61 7.29 4.59 13.81
CA GLU A 61 8.50 5.36 13.52
C GLU A 61 8.46 5.97 12.10
N LYS A 62 8.01 5.20 11.10
CA LYS A 62 7.78 5.71 9.73
C LYS A 62 6.73 6.81 9.69
N THR A 63 5.66 6.68 10.47
CA THR A 63 4.60 7.69 10.57
C THR A 63 5.14 8.98 11.19
N LEU A 64 5.90 8.88 12.28
CA LEU A 64 6.58 10.04 12.89
C LEU A 64 7.53 10.72 11.91
N SER A 65 8.32 9.95 11.15
CA SER A 65 9.22 10.49 10.11
C SER A 65 8.44 11.22 9.01
N SER A 66 7.33 10.64 8.52
CA SER A 66 6.48 11.28 7.51
C SER A 66 5.86 12.59 8.01
N PHE A 67 5.47 12.67 9.28
CA PHE A 67 4.90 13.89 9.88
C PHE A 67 5.94 15.00 10.03
N LYS A 68 7.17 14.64 10.44
CA LYS A 68 8.31 15.57 10.48
C LYS A 68 8.60 16.17 9.10
N GLN A 69 8.60 15.34 8.05
CA GLN A 69 8.83 15.80 6.68
C GLN A 69 7.72 16.72 6.16
N SER A 70 6.47 16.50 6.57
CA SER A 70 5.35 17.35 6.15
C SER A 70 5.16 18.61 7.00
N GLY A 71 6.01 18.84 8.01
CA GLY A 71 5.85 19.96 8.96
C GLY A 71 4.62 19.85 9.86
N ALA A 72 4.04 18.65 10.01
CA ALA A 72 2.83 18.41 10.79
C ALA A 72 3.17 17.86 12.17
N ASP A 73 2.39 18.25 13.19
CA ASP A 73 2.59 17.83 14.58
C ASP A 73 1.79 16.53 14.88
N PRO A 74 2.45 15.38 15.09
CA PRO A 74 1.78 14.12 15.37
C PRO A 74 1.05 14.13 16.72
N LYS A 75 1.54 14.86 17.73
CA LYS A 75 0.89 14.96 19.04
C LYS A 75 -0.42 15.71 18.94
N LYS A 76 -0.49 16.78 18.14
CA LYS A 76 -1.75 17.47 17.83
C LYS A 76 -2.73 16.60 17.06
N ARG A 77 -2.24 15.71 16.19
CA ARG A 77 -3.11 14.88 15.34
C ARG A 77 -3.62 13.62 16.05
N PHE A 78 -2.74 12.88 16.70
CA PHE A 78 -3.01 11.56 17.26
C PHE A 78 -3.10 11.55 18.79
N GLY A 79 -2.80 12.67 19.45
CA GLY A 79 -2.74 12.76 20.91
C GLY A 79 -1.54 12.02 21.52
N THR A 80 -0.64 11.48 20.69
CA THR A 80 0.50 10.68 21.14
C THR A 80 1.67 10.76 20.15
N GLU A 81 2.88 10.58 20.67
CA GLU A 81 4.12 10.40 19.90
C GLU A 81 4.75 9.02 20.15
N ASP A 82 4.05 8.16 20.89
CA ASP A 82 4.48 6.80 21.17
C ASP A 82 4.43 5.97 19.87
N PRO A 83 5.58 5.48 19.36
CA PRO A 83 5.62 4.72 18.12
C PRO A 83 4.74 3.47 18.14
N VAL A 84 4.58 2.81 19.28
CA VAL A 84 3.76 1.59 19.35
C VAL A 84 2.28 1.94 19.18
N LYS A 85 1.81 3.00 19.85
CA LYS A 85 0.41 3.46 19.73
C LYS A 85 0.11 3.95 18.33
N LEU A 86 1.03 4.70 17.71
CA LEU A 86 0.89 5.16 16.33
C LEU A 86 0.89 3.99 15.35
N GLY A 87 1.78 3.02 15.56
CA GLY A 87 1.82 1.79 14.77
C GLY A 87 0.52 1.02 14.83
N GLN A 88 -0.04 0.85 16.04
CA GLN A 88 -1.32 0.15 16.23
C GLN A 88 -2.45 0.89 15.53
N PHE A 89 -2.50 2.22 15.68
CA PHE A 89 -3.46 3.07 14.99
C PHE A 89 -3.43 2.90 13.46
N VAL A 90 -2.22 2.79 12.89
CA VAL A 90 -2.02 2.54 11.46
C VAL A 90 -2.45 1.13 11.07
N TYR A 91 -2.08 0.13 11.86
CA TYR A 91 -2.41 -1.28 11.62
C TYR A 91 -3.93 -1.51 11.57
N ASP A 92 -4.68 -0.99 12.53
CA ASP A 92 -6.14 -1.16 12.60
C ASP A 92 -6.83 -0.55 11.37
N ARG A 93 -6.38 0.64 10.95
CA ARG A 93 -6.91 1.32 9.75
C ARG A 93 -6.48 0.65 8.46
N LEU A 94 -5.30 0.05 8.44
CA LEU A 94 -4.83 -0.74 7.31
C LEU A 94 -5.71 -1.97 7.13
N ILE A 95 -6.05 -2.70 8.20
CA ILE A 95 -6.99 -3.82 8.13
C ILE A 95 -8.34 -3.33 7.61
N LYS A 96 -8.89 -2.26 8.19
CA LYS A 96 -10.18 -1.69 7.75
C LYS A 96 -10.19 -1.34 6.27
N TYR A 97 -9.13 -0.70 5.77
CA TYR A 97 -9.00 -0.34 4.36
C TYR A 97 -9.09 -1.56 3.44
N TRP A 98 -8.41 -2.65 3.78
CA TRP A 98 -8.44 -3.87 2.97
C TRP A 98 -9.81 -4.56 2.99
N GLN A 99 -10.59 -4.38 4.06
CA GLN A 99 -11.94 -4.93 4.18
C GLN A 99 -13.04 -4.07 3.54
N GLU A 100 -12.72 -2.88 3.01
CA GLU A 100 -13.72 -1.99 2.40
C GLU A 100 -14.40 -2.59 1.16
N GLY A 101 -13.87 -3.65 0.58
CA GLY A 101 -14.44 -4.33 -0.59
C GLY A 101 -13.50 -5.40 -1.15
N PRO A 102 -13.77 -5.91 -2.36
CA PRO A 102 -12.97 -6.98 -2.93
C PRO A 102 -11.59 -6.48 -3.35
N ILE A 103 -10.61 -7.39 -3.29
CA ILE A 103 -9.26 -7.19 -3.79
C ILE A 103 -8.98 -8.14 -4.95
N VAL A 104 -8.01 -7.78 -5.80
CA VAL A 104 -7.44 -8.71 -6.77
C VAL A 104 -6.00 -9.00 -6.36
N VAL A 105 -5.70 -10.27 -6.13
CA VAL A 105 -4.36 -10.75 -5.80
C VAL A 105 -3.78 -11.41 -7.04
N SER A 106 -2.54 -11.09 -7.40
CA SER A 106 -1.88 -11.60 -8.59
C SER A 106 -0.39 -11.86 -8.34
N VAL A 107 0.14 -12.88 -9.01
CA VAL A 107 1.57 -13.24 -9.00
C VAL A 107 2.15 -12.98 -10.38
N TRP A 108 3.22 -12.20 -10.42
CA TRP A 108 3.90 -11.80 -11.64
C TRP A 108 5.34 -12.28 -11.64
N GLU A 109 5.84 -12.69 -12.79
CA GLU A 109 7.16 -13.30 -12.95
C GLU A 109 7.99 -12.56 -14.00
N SER A 110 9.24 -12.24 -13.65
CA SER A 110 10.26 -11.72 -14.56
C SER A 110 11.66 -11.72 -13.89
N PRO A 111 12.74 -11.44 -14.62
CA PRO A 111 14.00 -11.06 -13.98
C PRO A 111 13.83 -9.76 -13.17
N ASN A 112 14.16 -9.79 -11.87
CA ASN A 112 14.00 -8.65 -10.95
C ASN A 112 12.55 -8.14 -10.79
N ALA A 113 11.57 -9.05 -10.87
CA ALA A 113 10.14 -8.75 -10.77
C ALA A 113 9.78 -7.79 -9.62
N ILE A 114 10.37 -7.96 -8.43
CA ILE A 114 10.09 -7.11 -7.27
C ILE A 114 10.54 -5.67 -7.52
N THR A 115 11.77 -5.51 -8.01
CA THR A 115 12.35 -4.18 -8.29
C THR A 115 11.58 -3.48 -9.39
N VAL A 116 11.26 -4.18 -10.48
CA VAL A 116 10.48 -3.62 -11.60
C VAL A 116 9.09 -3.23 -11.12
N ALA A 117 8.41 -4.10 -10.37
CA ALA A 117 7.07 -3.83 -9.85
C ALA A 117 7.03 -2.58 -8.95
N ARG A 118 8.02 -2.42 -8.05
CA ARG A 118 8.10 -1.25 -7.16
C ARG A 118 8.34 0.04 -7.94
N LYS A 119 9.17 0.01 -8.99
CA LYS A 119 9.40 1.17 -9.88
C LYS A 119 8.11 1.59 -10.61
N LEU A 120 7.37 0.63 -11.17
CA LEU A 120 6.11 0.91 -11.88
C LEU A 120 4.99 1.39 -10.94
N ARG A 121 4.92 0.80 -9.74
CA ARG A 121 3.96 1.19 -8.70
C ARG A 121 4.16 2.66 -8.30
N GLY A 122 5.39 3.05 -8.00
CA GLY A 122 5.74 4.38 -7.50
C GLY A 122 5.79 4.49 -5.98
N HIS A 123 6.19 5.69 -5.52
CA HIS A 123 6.41 6.01 -4.12
C HIS A 123 5.17 5.77 -3.25
N THR A 124 5.34 5.28 -2.01
CA THR A 124 4.22 4.90 -1.12
C THR A 124 3.22 6.03 -0.88
N ILE A 125 3.69 7.28 -0.83
CA ILE A 125 2.84 8.48 -0.80
C ILE A 125 2.62 8.93 -2.25
N PRO A 126 1.39 8.81 -2.80
CA PRO A 126 1.12 9.13 -4.21
C PRO A 126 1.47 10.56 -4.63
N ALA A 127 1.24 11.55 -3.76
CA ALA A 127 1.63 12.94 -4.03
C ALA A 127 3.16 13.15 -4.20
N LEU A 128 3.98 12.18 -3.80
CA LEU A 128 5.45 12.19 -3.97
C LEU A 128 5.92 11.19 -5.04
N ALA A 129 4.99 10.53 -5.75
CA ALA A 129 5.35 9.55 -6.76
C ALA A 129 5.74 10.23 -8.07
N ASP A 130 6.76 9.68 -8.73
CA ASP A 130 7.24 10.23 -9.99
C ASP A 130 6.19 10.13 -11.10
N PRO A 131 6.13 11.12 -12.02
CA PRO A 131 5.25 11.08 -13.18
C PRO A 131 5.41 9.76 -13.96
N GLY A 132 4.29 9.19 -14.41
CA GLY A 132 4.30 7.93 -15.16
C GLY A 132 3.99 6.69 -14.32
N THR A 133 4.23 6.74 -13.00
CA THR A 133 3.94 5.63 -12.09
C THR A 133 2.43 5.46 -11.84
N LEU A 134 2.00 4.25 -11.44
CA LEU A 134 0.60 3.97 -11.12
C LEU A 134 0.07 4.92 -10.03
N HIS A 135 0.87 5.15 -9.00
CA HIS A 135 0.49 6.03 -7.90
C HIS A 135 0.31 7.49 -8.36
N ALA A 136 1.25 8.04 -9.13
CA ALA A 136 1.14 9.41 -9.61
C ALA A 136 -0.02 9.60 -10.60
N LYS A 137 -0.30 8.60 -11.44
CA LYS A 137 -1.37 8.65 -12.44
C LYS A 137 -2.77 8.60 -11.83
N PHE A 138 -2.95 7.80 -10.79
CA PHE A 138 -4.29 7.46 -10.30
C PHE A 138 -4.60 7.96 -8.90
N SER A 139 -3.68 8.60 -8.19
CA SER A 139 -3.92 9.09 -6.84
C SER A 139 -3.23 10.42 -6.56
N TYR A 140 -3.93 11.29 -5.86
CA TYR A 140 -3.41 12.54 -5.30
C TYR A 140 -3.24 12.44 -3.77
N ASP A 141 -3.45 11.25 -3.20
CA ASP A 141 -3.50 11.07 -1.75
C ASP A 141 -2.14 11.32 -1.09
N ASN A 142 -2.18 11.74 0.17
CA ASN A 142 -0.98 12.08 0.94
C ASN A 142 -1.19 11.90 2.45
N SER A 143 -0.11 11.98 3.22
CA SER A 143 -0.13 11.78 4.67
C SER A 143 -1.04 12.78 5.39
N ILE A 144 -1.11 14.04 4.95
CA ILE A 144 -1.95 15.07 5.56
C ILE A 144 -3.43 14.76 5.30
N LEU A 145 -3.79 14.53 4.04
CA LEU A 145 -5.16 14.27 3.62
C LEU A 145 -5.71 13.00 4.26
N SER A 146 -4.95 11.89 4.19
CA SER A 146 -5.33 10.62 4.80
C SER A 146 -5.52 10.74 6.31
N SER A 147 -4.59 11.45 6.98
CA SER A 147 -4.70 11.73 8.40
C SER A 147 -5.97 12.48 8.71
N SER A 148 -6.32 13.56 7.99
CA SER A 148 -7.54 14.35 8.20
C SER A 148 -8.84 13.53 8.11
N PHE A 149 -8.85 12.48 7.30
CA PHE A 149 -9.98 11.54 7.16
C PHE A 149 -9.89 10.31 8.07
N ASP A 150 -8.97 10.31 9.03
CA ASP A 150 -8.78 9.22 9.98
C ASP A 150 -8.55 7.84 9.31
N ARG A 151 -7.78 7.83 8.22
CA ARG A 151 -7.47 6.64 7.44
C ARG A 151 -5.99 6.57 7.09
N VAL A 152 -5.54 5.38 6.67
CA VAL A 152 -4.23 5.26 6.01
C VAL A 152 -4.25 5.90 4.63
N VAL A 153 -3.05 6.17 4.10
CA VAL A 153 -2.88 6.56 2.69
C VAL A 153 -3.42 5.44 1.81
N LYS A 154 -4.35 5.79 0.92
CA LYS A 154 -4.94 4.89 -0.06
C LYS A 154 -3.99 4.81 -1.26
N THR A 155 -3.17 3.76 -1.22
CA THR A 155 -2.13 3.54 -2.22
C THR A 155 -2.63 2.81 -3.46
N PHE A 156 -3.89 2.36 -3.52
CA PHE A 156 -4.51 1.65 -4.66
C PHE A 156 -3.89 0.28 -5.03
N VAL A 157 -2.57 0.14 -5.00
CA VAL A 157 -1.80 -1.07 -5.33
C VAL A 157 -0.74 -1.35 -4.26
N HIS A 158 -0.58 -2.62 -3.92
CA HIS A 158 0.54 -3.16 -3.15
C HIS A 158 1.47 -3.95 -4.08
N ALA A 159 2.77 -3.89 -3.81
CA ALA A 159 3.81 -4.71 -4.43
C ALA A 159 4.75 -5.20 -3.33
N SER A 160 5.24 -6.44 -3.44
CA SER A 160 6.21 -7.01 -2.49
C SER A 160 7.40 -6.08 -2.26
N GLY A 161 7.87 -6.01 -1.01
CA GLY A 161 9.00 -5.16 -0.60
C GLY A 161 10.37 -5.85 -0.73
N SER A 162 10.39 -7.18 -0.67
CA SER A 162 11.57 -8.06 -0.70
C SER A 162 11.18 -9.44 -1.25
N VAL A 163 12.20 -10.27 -1.52
CA VAL A 163 12.05 -11.71 -1.83
C VAL A 163 11.44 -12.43 -0.65
#